data_AF-A0A5K0YGR3-F1
#
_entry.id   AF-A0A5K0YGR3-F1
#
_cell.length_a   1.000
_cell.length_b   1.000
_cell.length_c   1.000
_cell.angle_alpha   90.00
_cell.angle_beta   90.00
_cell.angle_gamma   90.00
#
_symmetry.space_group_name_H-M   'P 1'
#
loop_
_entity.id
_entity.type
_entity.pdbx_description
1 polymer ?
#
loop_
_entity_poly.entity_id
_entity_poly.type
_entity_poly.pdbx_seq_one_letter_code
_entity_poly.pdbx_strand_id
1 'polypeptide(L)' 'VVMAFYEYGGSGVGDMLITLPRWILEIGKENPDIFFMDREGRRNSECLSWGVDKERVFKGRTAVE' A
#
# COMPACT_ATOMS: atom_id res chain seq x y z
N VAL A 1 3.53 19.81 9.38
CA VAL A 1 3.44 18.34 9.54
C VAL A 1 2.90 17.78 8.24
N VAL A 2 3.46 16.67 7.74
CA VAL A 2 2.99 15.97 6.52
C VAL A 2 2.53 14.59 6.92
N MET A 3 1.37 14.16 6.43
CA MET A 3 0.91 12.79 6.55
C MET A 3 1.32 12.04 5.28
N ALA A 4 2.27 11.12 5.39
CA ALA A 4 2.80 10.34 4.27
C ALA A 4 2.27 8.90 4.36
N PHE A 5 1.28 8.58 3.53
CA PHE A 5 0.67 7.24 3.43
C PHE A 5 1.20 6.48 2.20
N TYR A 6 2.52 6.50 2.02
CA TYR A 6 3.18 5.86 0.89
C TYR A 6 4.58 5.37 1.28
N GLU A 7 5.09 4.40 0.53
CA GLU A 7 6.47 3.91 0.62
C GLU A 7 7.46 4.99 0.17
N TYR A 8 8.55 5.14 0.92
CA TYR A 8 9.61 6.10 0.64
C TYR A 8 10.94 5.37 0.41
N GLY A 9 11.70 5.84 -0.58
CA GLY A 9 12.99 5.29 -0.96
C GLY A 9 12.83 4.14 -1.97
N GLY A 10 13.78 4.00 -2.90
CA GLY A 10 13.71 2.95 -3.92
C GLY A 10 14.39 3.25 -5.25
N SER A 11 14.93 4.45 -5.46
CA SER A 11 15.59 4.81 -6.73
C SER A 11 17.11 4.99 -6.66
N GLY A 12 17.76 4.81 -5.49
CA GLY A 12 19.20 5.01 -5.31
C GLY A 12 19.90 3.96 -4.44
N VAL A 13 21.17 3.65 -4.76
CA VAL A 13 22.05 2.84 -3.89
C VAL A 13 22.33 3.63 -2.61
N GLY A 14 21.81 3.16 -1.48
CA GLY A 14 22.01 3.77 -0.17
C GLY A 14 20.80 4.52 0.39
N ASP A 15 19.69 4.61 -0.34
CA ASP A 15 18.45 5.19 0.19
C ASP A 15 17.81 4.26 1.23
N MET A 16 17.40 4.85 2.35
CA MET A 16 16.63 4.15 3.38
C MET A 16 15.23 3.85 2.86
N LEU A 17 14.93 2.56 2.73
CA LEU A 17 13.59 2.09 2.37
C LEU A 17 12.66 2.14 3.59
N ILE A 18 11.58 2.90 3.48
CA ILE A 18 10.51 2.97 4.47
C ILE A 18 9.24 2.48 3.77
N THR A 19 8.84 1.25 4.06
CA THR A 19 7.66 0.64 3.43
C THR A 19 6.38 1.01 4.17
N LEU A 20 5.24 0.65 3.58
CA LEU A 20 3.97 0.59 4.31
C LEU A 20 4.09 -0.32 5.54
N PRO A 21 3.23 -0.13 6.57
CA PRO A 21 3.17 -1.01 7.73
C PRO A 21 3.09 -2.48 7.32
N ARG A 22 3.93 -3.32 7.95
CA ARG A 22 4.06 -4.73 7.58
C ARG A 22 2.74 -5.50 7.54
N TRP A 23 1.81 -5.20 8.46
CA TRP A 23 0.51 -5.85 8.50
C TRP A 23 -0.37 -5.53 7.28
N ILE A 24 -0.19 -4.36 6.64
CA ILE A 24 -0.84 -4.02 5.37
C ILE A 24 -0.23 -4.86 4.24
N LEU A 25 1.10 -4.98 4.21
CA LEU A 25 1.79 -5.81 3.21
C LEU A 25 1.38 -7.28 3.33
N GLU A 26 1.14 -7.79 4.54
CA GLU A 26 0.62 -9.13 4.77
C GLU A 26 -0.79 -9.31 4.21
N ILE A 27 -1.69 -8.34 4.43
CA ILE A 27 -3.03 -8.35 3.79
C ILE A 27 -2.90 -8.31 2.27
N GLY A 28 -1.97 -7.51 1.74
CA GLY A 28 -1.72 -7.41 0.31
C GLY A 28 -1.19 -8.69 -0.35
N LYS A 29 -0.60 -9.61 0.43
CA LYS A 29 -0.24 -10.95 -0.06
C LYS A 29 -1.45 -11.85 -0.24
N GLU A 30 -2.45 -11.72 0.63
CA GLU A 30 -3.71 -12.48 0.56
C GLU A 30 -4.70 -11.85 -0.41
N ASN A 31 -4.73 -10.52 -0.49
CA ASN A 31 -5.59 -9.72 -1.35
C ASN A 31 -4.78 -8.64 -2.07
N PRO A 32 -4.20 -8.93 -3.26
CA PRO A 32 -3.43 -7.95 -4.03
C PRO A 32 -4.24 -6.77 -4.57
N ASP A 33 -5.57 -6.83 -4.55
CA ASP A 33 -6.45 -5.76 -5.04
C ASP A 33 -6.49 -4.53 -4.13
N ILE A 34 -5.88 -4.61 -2.95
CA ILE A 34 -5.68 -3.42 -2.09
C ILE A 34 -4.67 -2.43 -2.68
N PHE A 35 -3.87 -2.86 -3.66
CA PHE A 35 -2.84 -2.05 -4.32
C PHE A 35 -3.26 -1.65 -5.72
N PHE A 36 -2.70 -0.55 -6.23
CA PHE A 36 -2.88 -0.18 -7.62
C PHE A 36 -2.34 -1.28 -8.53
N MET A 37 -3.11 -1.58 -9.58
CA MET A 37 -2.72 -2.50 -10.64
C MET A 37 -2.59 -1.72 -11.94
N ASP A 38 -1.49 -1.94 -12.66
CA ASP A 38 -1.39 -1.44 -14.02
C ASP A 38 -2.10 -2.36 -15.04
N ARG A 39 -2.11 -1.96 -16.31
CA ARG A 39 -2.74 -2.74 -17.38
C ARG A 39 -2.08 -4.11 -17.62
N GLU A 40 -0.83 -4.29 -17.20
CA GLU A 40 -0.06 -5.53 -17.35
C GLU A 40 -0.26 -6.47 -16.15
N GLY A 41 -1.03 -6.07 -15.14
CA GLY A 41 -1.30 -6.86 -13.94
C GLY A 41 -0.27 -6.67 -12.82
N ARG A 42 0.69 -5.74 -12.96
CA ARG A 42 1.69 -5.48 -11.92
C ARG A 42 1.07 -4.68 -10.77
N ARG A 43 1.40 -5.06 -9.54
CA ARG A 43 0.92 -4.40 -8.32
C ARG A 43 1.95 -3.40 -7.80
N ASN A 44 1.52 -2.18 -7.55
CA ASN A 44 2.34 -1.17 -6.87
C ASN A 44 2.02 -1.18 -5.37
N SER A 45 2.93 -1.72 -4.55
CA SER A 45 2.79 -1.78 -3.08
C SER A 45 3.20 -0.49 -2.36
N GLU A 46 3.55 0.57 -3.09
CA GLU A 46 3.95 1.85 -2.50
C GLU A 46 2.78 2.53 -1.78
N CYS A 47 1.53 2.32 -2.21
CA CYS A 47 0.36 2.92 -1.57
C CYS A 47 -0.91 2.10 -1.80
N LEU A 48 -1.95 2.37 -0.98
CA LEU A 48 -3.25 1.72 -1.10
C LEU A 48 -4.03 2.28 -2.31
N SER A 49 -4.79 1.42 -2.98
CA SER A 49 -5.68 1.84 -4.05
C SER A 49 -6.90 2.60 -3.50
N TRP A 50 -7.44 3.55 -4.25
CA TRP A 50 -8.68 4.24 -3.85
C TRP A 50 -9.89 3.31 -3.78
N GLY A 51 -9.80 2.13 -4.41
CA GLY A 51 -10.86 1.13 -4.38
C GLY A 51 -11.17 0.61 -2.98
N VAL A 52 -10.23 0.74 -2.03
CA VAL A 52 -10.40 0.27 -0.64
C VAL A 52 -10.75 1.37 0.36
N ASP A 53 -10.97 2.61 -0.11
CA ASP A 53 -11.33 3.74 0.77
C ASP A 53 -12.62 3.50 1.56
N LYS A 54 -13.54 2.69 1.02
CA LYS A 54 -14.83 2.34 1.65
C LYS A 54 -14.94 0.87 2.03
N GLU A 55 -13.92 0.07 1.76
CA GLU A 55 -13.95 -1.38 1.95
C GLU A 55 -13.31 -1.78 3.27
N ARG A 56 -13.98 -2.65 4.04
CA ARG A 56 -13.52 -3.08 5.39
C ARG A 56 -12.48 -4.21 5.35
N VAL A 57 -11.49 -4.09 4.47
CA VAL A 57 -10.47 -5.12 4.21
C VAL A 57 -9.30 -5.09 5.21
N PHE A 58 -9.18 -4.04 6.02
CA PHE A 58 -8.08 -3.87 6.98
C PHE A 58 -8.47 -4.30 8.39
N LYS A 59 -8.72 -5.60 8.57
CA LYS A 59 -9.18 -6.20 9.84
C LYS A 59 -10.46 -5.51 10.37
N GLY A 60 -11.41 -5.29 9.47
CA GLY A 60 -12.68 -4.63 9.77
C GLY A 60 -12.66 -3.10 9.64
N ARG A 61 -11.51 -2.48 9.30
CA ARG A 61 -11.40 -1.04 9.00
C ARG A 61 -11.29 -0.74 7.51
N THR A 62 -11.65 0.47 7.14
CA THR A 62 -11.38 1.06 5.81
C THR A 62 -10.00 1.70 5.73
N ALA A 63 -9.53 2.09 4.54
CA ALA A 63 -8.26 2.80 4.38
C ALA A 63 -8.26 4.21 5.00
N VAL A 64 -9.44 4.81 5.18
CA VAL A 64 -9.63 6.21 5.64
C VAL A 64 -9.83 6.30 7.17
N GLU A 65 -10.21 5.21 7.83
CA GLU A 65 -10.43 5.10 9.29
C GLU A 65 -9.12 4.94 10.08
#